data_AF-A0A293MP38-F1
#
_entry.id   AF-A0A293MP38-F1
#
_cell.length_a   1.000
_cell.length_b   1.000
_cell.length_c   1.000
_cell.angle_alpha   90.00
_cell.angle_beta   90.00
_cell.angle_gamma   90.00
#
_symmetry.space_group_name_H-M   'P 1'
#
loop_
_entity.id
_entity.type
_entity.pdbx_description
1 polymer ?
#
loop_
_entity_poly.entity_id
_entity_poly.type
_entity_poly.pdbx_seq_one_letter_code
_entity_poly.pdbx_strand_id
1 'polypeptide(L)'
;MEYPLPTSTGQNVMMSDLSDVKRGMIIGARLTGAPVSRTANLVGVSRTTVSRVITAHTNLVKVSSTKHNSGRQSKMNDSDRRVLKRIVARKRKTTLVQITSEMNGHLQNSVSRKTIQQELHAVNIHGRVVIPKPLVSARNAMKRRQWC
;
A
#
# COMPACT_ATOMS: atom_id res chain seq x y z
N MET A 1 -5.44 -51.79 28.49
CA MET A 1 -6.20 -50.80 27.71
C MET A 1 -5.74 -49.42 28.15
N GLU A 2 -4.77 -48.85 27.46
CA GLU A 2 -4.38 -47.44 27.63
C GLU A 2 -4.57 -46.77 26.27
N TYR A 3 -5.40 -45.74 26.21
CA TYR A 3 -5.50 -44.85 25.05
C TYR A 3 -4.78 -43.54 25.41
N PRO A 4 -3.77 -43.10 24.64
CA PRO A 4 -3.08 -41.86 24.93
C PRO A 4 -3.91 -40.66 24.47
N LEU A 5 -3.88 -39.59 25.28
CA LEU A 5 -4.55 -38.32 25.01
C LEU A 5 -3.97 -37.63 23.76
N PRO A 6 -4.79 -36.97 22.93
CA PRO A 6 -4.33 -36.28 21.74
C PRO A 6 -3.49 -35.05 22.14
N THR A 7 -2.25 -35.03 21.70
CA THR A 7 -1.34 -33.89 21.85
C THR A 7 -1.89 -32.71 21.07
N SER A 8 -2.00 -31.57 21.76
CA SER A 8 -2.49 -30.30 21.24
C SER A 8 -1.80 -29.96 19.92
N THR A 9 -2.55 -30.10 18.82
CA THR A 9 -2.17 -29.65 17.49
C THR A 9 -1.73 -28.20 17.57
N GLY A 10 -0.46 -27.94 17.27
CA GLY A 10 0.10 -26.60 17.17
C GLY A 10 -0.68 -25.83 16.12
N GLN A 11 -1.58 -24.96 16.59
CA GLN A 11 -2.23 -23.99 15.73
C GLN A 11 -1.13 -23.11 15.15
N ASN A 12 -0.89 -23.29 13.85
CA ASN A 12 0.01 -22.48 13.06
C ASN A 12 -0.69 -21.11 12.91
N VAL A 13 -0.47 -20.23 13.89
CA VAL A 13 -1.05 -18.89 13.92
C VAL A 13 -0.34 -18.08 12.83
N MET A 14 -1.02 -17.98 11.68
CA MET A 14 -0.79 -16.92 10.69
C MET A 14 -0.58 -15.60 11.43
N MET A 15 0.47 -14.86 11.10
CA MET A 15 0.76 -13.52 11.63
C MET A 15 -0.31 -12.52 11.16
N SER A 16 -1.53 -12.67 11.66
CA SER A 16 -2.62 -11.72 11.54
C SER A 16 -2.50 -10.69 12.67
N ASP A 17 -2.84 -9.44 12.36
CA ASP A 17 -2.95 -8.39 13.37
C ASP A 17 -3.86 -8.85 14.53
N LEU A 18 -3.36 -8.69 15.76
CA LEU A 18 -4.12 -9.02 16.96
C LEU A 18 -5.32 -8.05 17.05
N SER A 19 -6.54 -8.59 17.18
CA SER A 19 -7.75 -7.77 17.39
C SER A 19 -7.57 -6.79 18.55
N ASP A 20 -8.13 -5.59 18.44
CA ASP A 20 -7.95 -4.55 19.47
C ASP A 20 -8.49 -4.96 20.84
N VAL A 21 -9.55 -5.79 20.87
CA VAL A 21 -10.08 -6.39 22.12
C VAL A 21 -9.01 -7.24 22.82
N LYS A 22 -8.37 -8.16 22.09
CA LYS A 22 -7.28 -9.00 22.64
C LYS A 22 -6.06 -8.16 23.04
N ARG A 23 -5.71 -7.10 22.30
CA ARG A 23 -4.67 -6.15 22.70
C ARG A 23 -5.02 -5.47 24.04
N GLY A 24 -6.25 -4.99 24.18
CA GLY A 24 -6.76 -4.39 25.40
C GLY A 24 -6.72 -5.33 26.60
N MET A 25 -7.13 -6.60 26.43
CA MET A 25 -7.05 -7.62 27.48
C MET A 25 -5.61 -7.87 27.94
N ILE A 26 -4.65 -7.95 27.01
CA ILE A 26 -3.23 -8.12 27.33
C ILE A 26 -2.70 -6.94 28.15
N ILE A 27 -3.03 -5.72 27.73
CA ILE A 27 -2.60 -4.50 28.43
C ILE A 27 -3.25 -4.43 29.82
N GLY A 28 -4.55 -4.69 29.93
CA GLY A 28 -5.28 -4.72 31.19
C GLY A 28 -4.67 -5.72 32.18
N ALA A 29 -4.42 -6.96 31.74
CA ALA A 29 -3.77 -7.98 32.58
C ALA A 29 -2.36 -7.57 33.03
N ARG A 30 -1.62 -6.83 32.20
CA ARG A 30 -0.31 -6.29 32.58
C ARG A 30 -0.43 -5.21 33.64
N LEU A 31 -1.42 -4.31 33.54
CA LEU A 31 -1.67 -3.26 34.53
C LEU A 31 -2.06 -3.84 35.89
N THR A 32 -2.78 -4.98 35.91
CA THR A 32 -3.11 -5.71 37.15
C THR A 32 -1.95 -6.58 37.69
N GLY A 33 -0.75 -6.50 37.11
CA GLY A 33 0.43 -7.24 37.56
C GLY A 33 0.46 -8.73 37.20
N ALA A 34 -0.38 -9.19 36.26
CA ALA A 34 -0.41 -10.61 35.89
C ALA A 34 0.87 -11.02 35.12
N PRO A 35 1.38 -12.26 35.33
CA PRO A 35 2.54 -12.75 34.62
C PRO A 35 2.20 -13.08 33.15
N VAL A 36 3.21 -12.94 32.28
CA VAL A 36 3.08 -13.11 30.81
C VAL A 36 2.51 -14.47 30.42
N SER A 37 2.90 -15.54 31.11
CA SER A 37 2.39 -16.90 30.87
C SER A 37 0.89 -17.02 31.14
N ARG A 38 0.40 -16.42 32.23
CA ARG A 38 -1.01 -16.44 32.60
C ARG A 38 -1.85 -15.65 31.60
N THR A 39 -1.37 -14.48 31.18
CA THR A 39 -2.03 -13.66 30.16
C THR A 39 -2.08 -14.35 28.80
N ALA A 40 -1.00 -15.02 28.41
CA ALA A 40 -0.92 -15.79 27.16
C ALA A 40 -1.97 -16.90 27.11
N ASN A 41 -2.09 -17.67 28.19
CA ASN A 41 -3.08 -18.74 28.30
C ASN A 41 -4.52 -18.19 28.33
N LEU A 42 -4.75 -17.09 29.05
CA LEU A 42 -6.08 -16.47 29.16
C LEU A 42 -6.60 -15.92 27.82
N VAL A 43 -5.73 -15.26 27.05
CA VAL A 43 -6.10 -14.63 25.77
C VAL A 43 -6.00 -15.63 24.59
N GLY A 44 -5.37 -16.79 24.81
CA GLY A 44 -5.15 -17.81 23.80
C GLY A 44 -4.14 -17.36 22.74
N VAL A 45 -3.05 -16.70 23.15
CA VAL A 45 -1.99 -16.20 22.26
C VAL A 45 -0.62 -16.65 22.75
N SER A 46 0.38 -16.67 21.86
CA SER A 46 1.74 -17.05 22.27
C SER A 46 2.33 -16.05 23.27
N ARG A 47 3.21 -16.55 24.16
CA ARG A 47 3.97 -15.72 25.11
C ARG A 47 4.76 -14.62 24.39
N THR A 48 5.29 -14.91 23.21
CA THR A 48 6.04 -13.94 22.39
C THR A 48 5.16 -12.78 21.93
N THR A 49 3.91 -13.04 21.54
CA THR A 49 2.94 -12.00 21.17
C THR A 49 2.58 -11.11 22.36
N VAL A 50 2.33 -11.70 23.54
CA VAL A 50 2.06 -10.94 24.77
C VAL A 50 3.22 -10.00 25.10
N SER A 51 4.45 -10.51 25.09
CA SER A 51 5.65 -9.69 25.34
C SER A 51 5.79 -8.57 24.32
N ARG A 52 5.56 -8.83 23.03
CA ARG A 52 5.61 -7.81 21.98
C ARG A 52 4.57 -6.71 22.18
N VAL A 53 3.33 -7.06 22.55
CA VAL A 53 2.25 -6.09 22.82
C VAL A 53 2.57 -5.24 24.04
N ILE A 54 3.05 -5.83 25.13
CA ILE A 54 3.45 -5.10 26.34
C ILE A 54 4.59 -4.10 26.04
N THR A 55 5.62 -4.56 25.33
CA THR A 55 6.75 -3.71 24.94
C THR A 55 6.30 -2.61 23.98
N ALA A 56 5.47 -2.93 23.00
CA ALA A 56 4.90 -1.96 22.07
C ALA A 56 4.06 -0.91 22.80
N HIS A 57 3.21 -1.30 23.76
CA HIS A 57 2.42 -0.37 24.55
C HIS A 57 3.31 0.58 25.36
N THR A 58 4.32 0.05 26.06
CA THR A 58 5.28 0.88 26.82
C THR A 58 6.03 1.87 25.91
N ASN A 59 6.36 1.46 24.70
CA ASN A 59 7.05 2.31 23.71
C ASN A 59 6.11 3.32 23.04
N LEU A 60 4.87 2.95 22.72
CA LEU A 60 3.85 3.81 22.11
C LEU A 60 3.32 4.87 23.08
N VAL A 61 3.23 4.58 24.38
CA VAL A 61 2.92 5.59 25.41
C VAL A 61 4.03 6.66 25.47
N LYS A 62 5.28 6.32 25.11
CA LYS A 62 6.40 7.27 25.00
C LYS A 62 6.49 7.95 23.63
N VAL A 63 5.88 7.38 22.61
CA VAL A 63 5.93 7.85 21.22
C VAL A 63 4.51 7.82 20.66
N SER A 64 3.71 8.84 21.00
CA SER A 64 2.36 9.00 20.45
C SER A 64 2.47 9.21 18.93
N SER A 65 2.30 8.16 18.15
CA SER A 65 1.92 8.31 16.76
C SER A 65 1.23 7.05 16.27
N THR A 66 0.03 7.23 15.73
CA THR A 66 -0.64 6.33 14.80
C THR A 66 0.19 6.25 13.53
N LYS A 67 1.38 5.64 13.62
CA LYS A 67 2.26 5.44 12.48
C LYS A 67 1.68 4.26 11.71
N HIS A 68 0.76 4.58 10.79
CA HIS A 68 0.44 3.65 9.72
C HIS A 68 1.76 3.24 9.07
N ASN A 69 1.97 1.95 8.83
CA ASN A 69 3.13 1.46 8.11
C ASN A 69 3.12 2.13 6.73
N SER A 70 3.84 3.23 6.56
CA SER A 70 4.05 3.80 5.24
C SER A 70 4.89 2.78 4.48
N GLY A 71 4.44 2.45 3.28
CA GLY A 71 5.21 1.60 2.39
C GLY A 71 6.54 2.25 2.01
N ARG A 72 7.24 1.63 1.06
CA ARG A 72 8.48 2.19 0.52
C ARG A 72 8.26 3.63 0.02
N GLN A 73 9.12 4.54 0.46
CA GLN A 73 9.10 5.93 -0.02
C GLN A 73 9.33 5.99 -1.54
N SER A 74 8.66 6.93 -2.22
CA SER A 74 8.88 7.15 -3.66
C SER A 74 10.30 7.66 -3.90
N LYS A 75 10.88 7.29 -5.05
CA LYS A 75 12.19 7.79 -5.48
C LYS A 75 12.17 9.26 -5.89
N MET A 76 10.99 9.82 -6.15
CA MET A 76 10.82 11.23 -6.55
C MET A 76 10.25 12.06 -5.42
N ASN A 77 10.91 13.19 -5.16
CA ASN A 77 10.44 14.19 -4.22
C ASN A 77 9.39 15.12 -4.87
N ASP A 78 8.73 15.97 -4.09
CA ASP A 78 7.72 16.90 -4.61
C ASP A 78 8.32 17.91 -5.61
N SER A 79 9.57 18.33 -5.40
CA SER A 79 10.33 19.15 -6.35
C SER A 79 10.41 18.51 -7.73
N ASP A 80 10.73 17.22 -7.77
CA ASP A 80 10.94 16.46 -8.99
C ASP A 80 9.61 16.31 -9.72
N ARG A 81 8.52 16.07 -8.99
CA ARG A 81 7.16 16.02 -9.54
C ARG A 81 6.78 17.33 -10.23
N ARG A 82 7.16 18.48 -9.66
CA ARG A 82 6.92 19.80 -10.27
C ARG A 82 7.72 19.98 -11.56
N VAL A 83 8.98 19.55 -11.59
CA VAL A 83 9.83 19.59 -12.78
C VAL A 83 9.24 18.70 -13.88
N LEU A 84 8.85 17.47 -13.54
CA LEU A 84 8.23 16.53 -14.47
C LEU A 84 6.96 17.12 -15.12
N LYS A 85 6.06 17.71 -14.31
CA LYS A 85 4.86 18.39 -14.81
C LYS A 85 5.21 19.51 -15.78
N ARG A 86 6.26 20.29 -15.49
CA ARG A 86 6.71 21.40 -16.34
C ARG A 86 7.26 20.91 -17.67
N ILE A 87 8.06 19.84 -17.69
CA ILE A 87 8.60 19.22 -18.91
C ILE A 87 7.45 18.77 -19.83
N VAL A 88 6.47 18.05 -19.26
CA VAL A 88 5.31 17.55 -20.01
C VAL A 88 4.42 18.69 -20.52
N ALA A 89 4.18 19.72 -19.70
CA ALA A 89 3.37 20.87 -20.08
C ALA A 89 3.99 21.68 -21.24
N ARG A 90 5.32 21.81 -21.26
CA ARG A 90 6.06 22.50 -22.33
C ARG A 90 5.97 21.76 -23.67
N LYS A 91 6.10 20.43 -23.65
CA LYS A 91 6.11 19.61 -24.87
C LYS A 91 5.04 18.53 -24.82
N ARG A 92 3.81 18.90 -25.22
CA ARG A 92 2.61 18.03 -25.14
C ARG A 92 2.70 16.72 -25.94
N LYS A 93 3.59 16.62 -26.94
CA LYS A 93 3.76 15.42 -27.79
C LYS A 93 5.05 14.64 -27.49
N THR A 94 5.64 14.80 -26.30
CA THR A 94 6.86 14.09 -25.95
C THR A 94 6.62 12.61 -25.66
N THR A 95 7.54 11.78 -26.13
CA THR A 95 7.54 10.34 -25.84
C THR A 95 8.11 10.11 -24.44
N LEU A 96 7.62 9.07 -23.74
CA LEU A 96 8.09 8.71 -22.41
C LEU A 96 9.62 8.56 -22.30
N VAL A 97 10.27 8.06 -23.36
CA VAL A 97 11.75 7.93 -23.42
C VAL A 97 12.44 9.29 -23.35
N GLN A 98 11.94 10.28 -24.09
CA GLN A 98 12.48 11.64 -24.09
C GLN A 98 12.27 12.31 -22.73
N ILE A 99 11.08 12.17 -22.15
CA ILE A 99 10.77 12.68 -20.81
C ILE A 99 11.72 12.07 -19.78
N THR A 100 11.97 10.77 -19.86
CA THR A 100 12.86 10.06 -18.91
C THR A 100 14.31 10.53 -19.05
N SER A 101 14.80 10.71 -20.28
CA SER A 101 16.15 11.22 -20.52
C SER A 101 16.32 12.65 -20.02
N GLU A 102 15.35 13.52 -20.29
CA GLU A 102 15.35 14.92 -19.82
C GLU A 102 15.30 14.97 -18.29
N MET A 103 14.45 14.15 -17.67
CA MET A 103 14.31 14.07 -16.23
C MET A 103 15.57 13.54 -15.53
N ASN A 104 16.20 12.50 -16.08
CA ASN A 104 17.42 11.92 -15.50
C ASN A 104 18.61 12.89 -15.54
N GLY A 105 18.60 13.90 -16.43
CA GLY A 105 19.59 14.98 -16.39
C GLY A 105 19.43 15.93 -15.20
N HIS A 106 18.23 15.98 -14.59
CA HIS A 106 17.94 16.83 -13.42
C HIS A 106 18.09 16.11 -12.08
N LEU A 107 18.25 14.78 -12.08
CA LEU A 107 18.24 13.96 -10.87
C LEU A 107 19.63 13.42 -10.55
N GLN A 108 19.95 13.34 -9.26
CA GLN A 108 21.19 12.70 -8.80
C GLN A 108 21.15 11.18 -9.02
N ASN A 109 19.97 10.58 -8.85
CA ASN A 109 19.75 9.15 -9.05
C ASN A 109 18.85 8.91 -10.26
N SER A 110 19.31 8.06 -11.18
CA SER A 110 18.53 7.72 -12.37
C SER A 110 17.23 6.98 -12.00
N VAL A 111 16.14 7.34 -12.68
CA VAL A 111 14.82 6.72 -12.54
C VAL A 111 14.45 5.93 -13.78
N SER A 112 13.68 4.86 -13.57
CA SER A 112 13.19 4.04 -14.67
C SER A 112 12.01 4.72 -15.37
N ARG A 113 11.81 4.37 -16.64
CA ARG A 113 10.62 4.76 -17.42
C ARG A 113 9.32 4.41 -16.70
N LYS A 114 9.29 3.29 -15.97
CA LYS A 114 8.10 2.84 -15.25
C LYS A 114 7.74 3.75 -14.08
N THR A 115 8.75 4.23 -13.35
CA THR A 115 8.54 5.20 -12.26
C THR A 115 7.99 6.51 -12.81
N ILE A 116 8.58 7.05 -13.88
CA ILE A 116 8.06 8.26 -14.53
C ILE A 116 6.61 8.07 -14.99
N GLN A 117 6.27 6.91 -15.59
CA GLN A 117 4.89 6.61 -15.98
C GLN A 117 3.92 6.58 -14.79
N GLN A 118 4.29 5.91 -13.69
CA GLN A 118 3.46 5.86 -12.47
C GLN A 118 3.24 7.27 -11.90
N GLU A 119 4.28 8.09 -11.88
CA GLU A 119 4.21 9.47 -11.39
C GLU A 119 3.32 10.34 -12.30
N LEU A 120 3.36 10.14 -13.62
CA LEU A 120 2.43 10.79 -14.55
C LEU A 120 0.97 10.35 -14.34
N HIS A 121 0.74 9.05 -14.14
CA HIS A 121 -0.60 8.53 -13.87
C HIS A 121 -1.15 9.03 -12.54
N ALA A 122 -0.31 9.17 -11.51
CA ALA A 122 -0.69 9.73 -10.21
C ALA A 122 -1.19 11.17 -10.33
N VAL A 123 -0.72 11.93 -11.34
CA VAL A 123 -1.18 13.29 -11.65
C VAL A 123 -2.21 13.32 -12.78
N ASN A 124 -2.80 12.16 -13.09
CA ASN A 124 -3.85 11.94 -14.10
C ASN A 124 -3.45 12.25 -15.55
N ILE A 125 -2.14 12.23 -15.86
CA ILE A 125 -1.63 12.41 -17.22
C ILE A 125 -1.44 11.04 -17.86
N HIS A 126 -2.22 10.77 -18.88
CA HIS A 126 -2.19 9.52 -19.63
C HIS A 126 -1.87 9.77 -21.09
N GLY A 127 -1.13 8.85 -21.71
CA GLY A 127 -1.00 8.82 -23.16
C GLY A 127 -2.38 8.61 -23.78
N ARG A 128 -2.76 9.46 -24.74
CA ARG A 128 -3.99 9.30 -25.52
C ARG A 128 -3.66 9.16 -26.98
N VAL A 129 -4.31 8.21 -27.64
CA VAL A 129 -4.29 8.06 -29.09
C VAL A 129 -5.56 8.70 -29.63
N VAL A 130 -5.42 9.59 -30.60
CA VAL A 130 -6.58 10.11 -31.33
C VAL A 130 -7.13 8.96 -32.18
N ILE A 131 -8.31 8.46 -31.84
CA ILE A 131 -9.01 7.51 -32.67
C ILE A 131 -9.80 8.32 -33.71
N PRO A 132 -9.50 8.18 -35.03
CA PRO A 132 -10.28 8.86 -36.04
C PRO A 132 -11.73 8.39 -35.99
N LYS A 133 -12.67 9.28 -36.30
CA LYS A 133 -14.09 8.90 -36.37
C LYS A 133 -14.23 7.72 -37.34
N PRO A 134 -14.97 6.65 -36.98
CA PRO A 134 -15.20 5.56 -37.90
C PRO A 134 -15.95 6.10 -39.13
N LEU A 135 -15.54 5.63 -40.32
CA LEU A 135 -16.25 5.97 -41.54
C LEU A 135 -17.65 5.36 -41.49
N VAL A 136 -18.68 6.20 -41.47
CA VAL A 136 -20.07 5.75 -41.48
C VAL A 136 -20.58 5.84 -42.92
N SER A 137 -20.89 4.70 -43.52
CA SER A 137 -21.55 4.68 -44.84
C SER A 137 -22.94 5.31 -44.76
N ALA A 138 -23.44 5.87 -45.87
CA ALA A 138 -24.77 6.45 -45.93
C ALA A 138 -25.88 5.50 -45.46
N ARG A 139 -25.77 4.20 -45.80
CA ARG A 139 -26.66 3.13 -45.32
C ARG A 139 -26.66 3.02 -43.80
N ASN A 140 -25.47 3.00 -43.17
CA ASN A 140 -25.34 2.88 -41.73
C ASN A 140 -25.77 4.16 -41.00
N ALA A 141 -25.58 5.34 -41.62
CA ALA A 141 -26.07 6.61 -41.10
C ALA A 141 -27.62 6.65 -41.10
N MET A 142 -28.26 6.16 -42.16
CA MET A 142 -29.72 6.05 -42.24
C MET A 142 -30.28 5.09 -41.19
N LYS A 143 -29.67 3.89 -41.05
CA LYS A 143 -30.05 2.93 -39.99
C LYS A 143 -29.96 3.52 -38.59
N ARG A 144 -28.95 4.35 -38.30
CA ARG A 144 -28.83 5.04 -37.01
C ARG A 144 -29.95 6.06 -36.78
N ARG A 145 -30.39 6.77 -37.83
CA ARG A 145 -31.49 7.74 -37.73
C ARG A 145 -32.84 7.07 -37.51
N GLN A 146 -33.03 5.87 -38.02
CA GLN A 146 -34.26 5.08 -37.84
C GLN A 146 -34.35 4.38 -36.48
N TRP A 147 -33.23 4.26 -35.77
CA TRP A 147 -33.16 3.62 -34.45
C TRP A 147 -33.64 4.55 -33.32
N CYS A 148 -33.41 5.86 -33.45
CA CYS A 148 -33.92 6.88 -32.51
C CYS A 148 -35.36 7.24 -32.85
#